data_AF-A0AAV0SVF4-F1
#
_entry.id   AF-A0AAV0SVF4-F1
#
_cell.length_a   1.000
_cell.length_b   1.000
_cell.length_c   1.000
_cell.angle_alpha   90.00
_cell.angle_beta   90.00
_cell.angle_gamma   90.00
#
_symmetry.space_group_name_H-M   'P 1'
#
loop_
_entity.id
_entity.type
_entity.pdbx_description
1 polymer ?
#
loop_
_entity_poly.entity_id
_entity_poly.type
_entity_poly.pdbx_seq_one_letter_code
_entity_poly.pdbx_strand_id
1 'polypeptide(L)'
;MLHKSGIIVPTLELERNDEKLVQKLAATLLQQNLDQYSDLAVTNDGHPDSRSWAAIQRREGIRVFKESTRQQRQQITSQAATGNSNVKTAKVPPSLLLVGTVKGSLDDLLYATAASSTEAMLTKSKFINDGVVASKVLARIIEPSMADPLHSSM
;
A
#
# COMPACT_ATOMS: atom_id res chain seq x y z
N MET A 1 21.58 -12.24 -30.60
CA MET A 1 20.27 -12.02 -29.95
C MET A 1 20.36 -12.59 -28.54
N LEU A 2 20.40 -11.73 -27.52
CA LEU A 2 20.52 -12.18 -26.13
C LEU A 2 19.19 -12.78 -25.66
N HIS A 3 19.23 -14.08 -25.36
CA HIS A 3 18.16 -14.79 -24.69
C HIS A 3 17.98 -14.16 -23.30
N LYS A 4 16.91 -13.41 -23.10
CA LYS A 4 16.56 -12.88 -21.78
C LYS A 4 16.13 -14.08 -20.95
N SER A 5 17.05 -14.63 -20.15
CA SER A 5 16.76 -15.72 -19.22
C SER A 5 15.65 -15.23 -18.28
N GLY A 6 14.41 -15.61 -18.58
CA GLY A 6 13.28 -15.33 -17.70
C GLY A 6 13.58 -15.99 -16.37
N ILE A 7 13.60 -15.20 -15.29
CA ILE A 7 13.76 -15.74 -13.94
C ILE A 7 12.57 -16.67 -13.69
N ILE A 8 12.83 -17.98 -13.71
CA ILE A 8 11.83 -18.98 -13.33
C ILE A 8 11.79 -18.99 -11.81
N VAL A 9 10.86 -18.21 -11.25
CA VAL A 9 10.55 -18.29 -9.82
C VAL A 9 9.66 -19.52 -9.62
N PRO A 10 10.00 -20.46 -8.73
CA PRO A 10 9.15 -21.61 -8.44
C PRO A 10 7.81 -21.16 -7.87
N THR A 11 6.77 -21.97 -8.05
CA THR A 11 5.50 -21.77 -7.35
C THR A 11 5.75 -21.93 -5.85
N LEU A 12 5.35 -20.94 -5.07
CA LEU A 12 5.50 -20.99 -3.62
C LEU A 12 4.37 -21.86 -3.05
N GLU A 13 4.74 -22.97 -2.41
CA GLU A 13 3.80 -23.71 -1.56
C GLU A 13 3.84 -23.08 -0.16
N LEU A 14 2.74 -22.44 0.22
CA LEU A 14 2.58 -21.86 1.56
C LEU A 14 2.03 -22.93 2.50
N GLU A 15 2.62 -23.06 3.68
CA GLU A 15 2.02 -23.87 4.74
C GLU A 15 0.75 -23.17 5.25
N ARG A 16 -0.28 -23.94 5.66
CA ARG A 16 -1.52 -23.37 6.23
C ARG A 16 -1.27 -22.39 7.39
N ASN A 17 -0.19 -22.60 8.14
CA ASN A 17 0.19 -21.70 9.22
C ASN A 17 0.67 -20.34 8.68
N ASP A 18 1.47 -20.34 7.62
CA ASP A 18 1.94 -19.11 6.96
C ASP A 18 0.78 -18.34 6.33
N GLU A 19 -0.16 -19.03 5.68
CA GLU A 19 -1.38 -18.40 5.15
C GLU A 19 -2.15 -17.66 6.24
N LYS A 20 -2.38 -18.31 7.39
CA LYS A 20 -3.04 -17.69 8.56
C LYS A 20 -2.25 -16.50 9.11
N LEU A 21 -0.93 -16.58 9.15
CA LEU A 21 -0.08 -15.48 9.60
C LEU A 21 -0.19 -14.28 8.67
N VAL A 22 -0.17 -14.49 7.34
CA VAL A 22 -0.31 -13.40 6.38
C VAL A 22 -1.72 -12.80 6.40
N GLN A 23 -2.78 -13.62 6.56
CA GLN A 23 -4.14 -13.10 6.74
C GLN A 23 -4.28 -12.25 8.00
N LYS A 24 -3.72 -12.71 9.13
CA LYS A 24 -3.71 -11.94 10.38
C LYS A 24 -2.93 -10.64 10.23
N LEU A 25 -1.81 -10.67 9.52
CA LEU A 25 -1.02 -9.48 9.22
C LEU A 25 -1.82 -8.48 8.38
N ALA A 26 -2.48 -8.94 7.31
CA ALA A 26 -3.33 -8.10 6.47
C ALA A 26 -4.44 -7.43 7.29
N ALA A 27 -5.16 -8.18 8.12
CA ALA A 27 -6.20 -7.64 9.01
C ALA A 27 -5.64 -6.61 10.01
N THR A 28 -4.45 -6.87 10.56
CA THR A 28 -3.78 -5.93 11.48
C THR A 28 -3.40 -4.63 10.77
N LEU A 29 -2.86 -4.72 9.55
CA LEU A 29 -2.49 -3.55 8.75
C LEU A 29 -3.73 -2.73 8.35
N LEU A 30 -4.84 -3.39 7.99
CA LEU A 30 -6.10 -2.71 7.69
C LEU A 30 -6.62 -1.94 8.90
N GLN A 31 -6.67 -2.58 10.08
CA GLN A 31 -7.08 -1.91 11.30
C GLN A 31 -6.18 -0.71 11.62
N GLN A 32 -4.86 -0.87 11.52
CA GLN A 32 -3.91 0.22 11.74
C GLN A 32 -4.11 1.37 10.75
N ASN A 33 -4.38 1.08 9.48
CA ASN A 33 -4.65 2.10 8.47
C ASN A 33 -5.98 2.84 8.74
N LEU A 34 -7.01 2.12 9.20
CA LEU A 34 -8.30 2.72 9.58
C LEU A 34 -8.17 3.61 10.81
N ASP A 35 -7.45 3.15 11.83
CA ASP A 35 -7.18 3.92 13.05
C ASP A 35 -6.40 5.19 12.69
N GLN A 36 -5.31 5.07 11.93
CA GLN A 36 -4.53 6.21 11.45
C GLN A 36 -5.39 7.18 10.63
N TYR A 37 -6.27 6.68 9.76
CA TYR A 37 -7.19 7.52 9.00
C TYR A 37 -8.18 8.24 9.92
N SER A 38 -8.72 7.57 10.94
CA SER A 38 -9.66 8.17 11.90
C SER A 38 -9.01 9.26 12.76
N ASP A 39 -7.72 9.10 13.05
CA ASP A 39 -6.90 10.07 13.80
C ASP A 39 -6.49 11.28 12.93
N LEU A 40 -6.65 11.21 11.61
CA LEU A 40 -6.43 12.37 10.76
C LEU A 40 -7.48 13.44 11.09
N ALA A 41 -7.04 14.44 11.84
CA ALA A 41 -7.79 15.68 12.03
C ALA A 41 -7.87 16.41 10.69
N VAL A 42 -8.90 16.09 9.90
CA VAL A 42 -9.26 16.77 8.67
C VAL A 42 -10.20 17.92 9.05
N THR A 43 -9.83 19.14 8.69
CA THR A 43 -10.69 20.32 8.85
C THR A 43 -11.98 20.15 8.03
N ASN A 44 -13.02 20.93 8.34
CA ASN A 44 -14.26 20.94 7.56
C ASN A 44 -14.02 21.17 6.05
N ASP A 45 -12.92 21.82 5.69
CA ASP A 45 -12.52 22.14 4.32
C ASP A 45 -11.76 20.99 3.62
N GLY A 46 -11.60 19.85 4.30
CA GLY A 46 -10.92 18.67 3.78
C GLY A 46 -9.39 18.75 3.84
N HIS A 47 -8.82 19.56 4.75
CA HIS A 47 -7.37 19.70 4.92
C HIS A 47 -6.87 19.04 6.21
N PRO A 48 -5.80 18.23 6.17
CA PRO A 48 -5.21 17.68 7.38
C PRO A 48 -4.48 18.77 8.21
N ASP A 49 -4.24 18.51 9.51
CA ASP A 49 -3.45 19.42 10.37
C ASP A 49 -2.09 19.74 9.72
N SER A 50 -1.87 21.02 9.42
CA SER A 50 -0.68 21.52 8.75
C SER A 50 0.61 21.39 9.59
N ARG A 51 0.49 21.15 10.91
CA ARG A 51 1.65 20.83 11.77
C ARG A 51 2.21 19.43 11.48
N SER A 52 1.34 18.56 10.98
CA SER A 52 1.59 17.14 10.73
C SER A 52 1.78 16.85 9.24
N TRP A 53 1.09 17.62 8.38
CA TRP A 53 1.02 17.37 6.94
C TRP A 53 1.31 18.64 6.12
N ALA A 54 2.33 18.58 5.27
CA ALA A 54 2.67 19.66 4.34
C ALA A 54 2.16 19.35 2.93
N ALA A 55 1.39 20.25 2.32
CA ALA A 55 0.96 20.09 0.93
C ALA A 55 2.16 20.18 -0.01
N ILE A 56 2.31 19.19 -0.90
CA ILE A 56 3.43 19.13 -1.85
C ILE A 56 3.00 19.19 -3.32
N GLN A 57 1.77 18.77 -3.63
CA GLN A 57 1.27 18.75 -5.01
C GLN A 57 -0.25 18.82 -5.06
N ARG A 58 -0.78 19.36 -6.15
CA ARG A 58 -2.19 19.25 -6.52
C ARG A 58 -2.29 18.86 -7.99
N ARG A 59 -3.06 17.82 -8.30
CA ARG A 59 -3.31 17.36 -9.66
C ARG A 59 -4.73 16.81 -9.78
N GLU A 60 -5.47 17.26 -10.79
CA GLU A 60 -6.77 16.67 -11.18
C GLU A 60 -7.77 16.50 -10.02
N GLY A 61 -7.82 17.45 -9.09
CA GLY A 61 -8.73 17.40 -7.92
C GLY A 61 -8.19 16.61 -6.72
N ILE A 62 -7.00 16.01 -6.83
CA ILE A 62 -6.29 15.32 -5.75
C ILE A 62 -5.20 16.25 -5.19
N ARG A 63 -5.15 16.37 -3.87
CA ARG A 63 -4.09 17.05 -3.12
C ARG A 63 -3.19 16.00 -2.48
N VAL A 64 -1.89 16.16 -2.63
CA VAL A 64 -0.87 15.30 -2.04
C VAL A 64 -0.20 16.05 -0.89
N PHE A 65 -0.20 15.43 0.27
CA PHE A 65 0.47 15.91 1.47
C PHE A 65 1.57 14.95 1.86
N LYS A 66 2.63 15.49 2.44
CA LYS A 66 3.76 14.75 2.97
C LYS A 66 3.78 14.91 4.48
N GLU A 67 4.04 13.81 5.18
CA GLU A 67 4.23 13.82 6.62
C GLU A 67 5.41 14.73 7.03
N SER A 68 5.22 15.49 8.10
CA SER A 68 6.21 16.39 8.66
C SER A 68 7.39 15.62 9.25
N THR A 69 8.61 16.09 9.00
CA THR A 69 9.86 15.54 9.56
C THR A 69 9.82 15.42 11.09
N ARG A 70 9.02 16.25 11.77
CA ARG A 70 8.84 16.18 13.23
C ARG A 70 8.13 14.88 13.65
N GLN A 71 7.04 14.51 12.98
CA GLN A 71 6.30 13.27 13.26
C GLN A 71 7.15 12.05 12.93
N GLN A 72 7.86 12.09 11.80
CA GLN A 72 8.80 11.04 11.42
C GLN A 72 9.89 10.81 12.48
N ARG A 73 10.47 11.88 13.06
CA ARG A 73 11.43 11.74 14.16
C ARG A 73 10.80 11.17 15.43
N GLN A 74 9.55 11.51 15.74
CA GLN A 74 8.85 10.96 16.89
C GLN A 74 8.61 9.45 16.73
N GLN A 75 8.20 8.99 15.55
CA GLN A 75 8.05 7.55 15.24
C GLN A 75 9.37 6.78 15.35
N ILE A 76 10.48 7.34 14.84
CA ILE A 76 11.81 6.71 14.97
C ILE A 76 12.23 6.65 16.44
N THR A 77 11.95 7.70 17.22
CA THR A 77 12.30 7.76 18.64
C THR A 77 11.50 6.76 19.47
N SER A 78 10.20 6.59 19.20
CA SER A 78 9.35 5.61 19.89
C SER A 78 9.75 4.17 19.55
N GLN A 79 10.12 3.87 18.30
CA GLN A 79 10.64 2.56 17.90
C GLN A 79 12.01 2.24 18.51
N ALA A 80 12.85 3.26 18.76
CA ALA A 80 14.13 3.06 19.45
C ALA A 80 13.95 2.78 20.95
N ALA A 81 12.85 3.23 21.56
CA ALA A 81 12.53 3.01 22.97
C ALA A 81 12.04 1.58 23.28
N THR A 82 11.56 0.83 22.26
CA THR A 82 11.10 -0.56 22.42
C THR A 82 12.23 -1.60 22.36
N GLY A 83 13.49 -1.20 22.55
CA GLY A 83 14.61 -2.12 22.84
C GLY A 83 15.30 -2.78 21.63
N ASN A 84 14.82 -2.60 20.40
CA ASN A 84 15.49 -3.12 19.21
C ASN A 84 16.60 -2.17 18.74
N SER A 85 17.78 -2.29 19.35
CA SER A 85 18.96 -1.46 19.12
C SER A 85 19.49 -1.42 17.67
N ASN A 86 19.03 -2.34 16.79
CA ASN A 86 19.39 -2.39 15.37
C ASN A 86 18.52 -1.51 14.45
N VAL A 87 17.46 -0.86 14.95
CA VAL A 87 16.55 -0.03 14.14
C VAL A 87 17.07 1.41 13.95
N LYS A 88 18.19 1.78 14.57
CA LYS A 88 18.72 3.16 14.61
C LYS A 88 19.15 3.76 13.26
N THR A 89 19.06 3.03 12.14
CA THR A 89 19.53 3.49 10.83
C THR A 89 18.53 3.32 9.68
N ALA A 90 17.34 2.77 9.92
CA ALA A 90 16.34 2.70 8.87
C ALA A 90 15.76 4.10 8.61
N LYS A 91 16.15 4.73 7.49
CA LYS A 91 15.44 5.90 6.96
C LYS A 91 14.04 5.46 6.55
N VAL A 92 13.09 5.53 7.47
CA VAL A 92 11.67 5.32 7.16
C VAL A 92 11.28 6.40 6.14
N PRO A 93 10.83 6.06 4.92
CA PRO A 93 10.36 7.07 3.99
C PRO A 93 9.14 7.79 4.58
N PRO A 94 8.97 9.09 4.31
CA PRO A 94 7.84 9.85 4.86
C PRO A 94 6.52 9.35 4.28
N SER A 95 5.47 9.34 5.10
CA SER A 95 4.13 8.98 4.65
C SER A 95 3.58 10.03 3.68
N LEU A 96 2.77 9.58 2.73
CA LEU A 96 2.02 10.46 1.81
C LEU A 96 0.53 10.29 2.06
N LEU A 97 -0.18 11.42 2.14
CA LEU A 97 -1.64 11.45 2.25
C LEU A 97 -2.21 12.08 1.00
N LEU A 98 -3.09 11.36 0.31
CA LEU A 98 -3.77 11.82 -0.89
C LEU A 98 -5.24 12.07 -0.55
N VAL A 99 -5.70 13.30 -0.75
CA VAL A 99 -7.09 13.71 -0.46
C VAL A 99 -7.69 14.34 -1.71
N GLY A 100 -8.81 13.81 -2.16
CA GLY A 100 -9.52 14.35 -3.32
C GLY A 100 -10.65 13.44 -3.77
N THR A 101 -11.11 13.69 -5.00
CA THR A 101 -12.20 12.95 -5.62
C THR A 101 -11.73 12.33 -6.92
N VAL A 102 -12.16 11.11 -7.21
CA VAL A 102 -11.90 10.42 -8.48
C VAL A 102 -13.23 10.23 -9.21
N LYS A 103 -13.23 10.34 -10.54
CA LYS A 103 -14.41 10.05 -11.36
C LYS A 103 -14.56 8.54 -11.50
N GLY A 104 -15.76 8.03 -11.24
CA GLY A 104 -16.09 6.60 -11.37
C GLY A 104 -16.92 6.11 -10.18
N SER A 105 -17.22 4.82 -10.19
CA SER A 105 -17.80 4.12 -9.05
C SER A 105 -16.71 3.58 -8.11
N LEU A 106 -17.10 3.18 -6.90
CA LEU A 106 -16.22 2.45 -6.01
C LEU A 106 -15.76 1.12 -6.62
N ASP A 107 -16.65 0.43 -7.33
CA ASP A 107 -16.35 -0.84 -7.99
C ASP A 107 -15.26 -0.67 -9.05
N ASP A 108 -15.33 0.40 -9.86
CA ASP A 108 -14.28 0.73 -10.85
C ASP A 108 -12.91 0.89 -10.19
N LEU A 109 -12.87 1.50 -9.00
CA LEU A 109 -11.63 1.67 -8.22
C LEU A 109 -11.14 0.32 -7.68
N LEU A 110 -12.01 -0.50 -7.11
CA LEU A 110 -11.66 -1.82 -6.59
C LEU A 110 -11.12 -2.74 -7.71
N TYR A 111 -11.74 -2.70 -8.90
CA TYR A 111 -11.22 -3.44 -10.07
C TYR A 111 -9.90 -2.87 -10.60
N ALA A 112 -9.76 -1.55 -10.67
CA ALA A 112 -8.50 -0.94 -11.10
C ALA A 112 -7.35 -1.21 -10.13
N THR A 113 -7.66 -1.42 -8.85
CA THR A 113 -6.66 -1.71 -7.82
C THR A 113 -6.30 -3.19 -7.75
N ALA A 114 -7.28 -4.08 -7.93
CA ALA A 114 -7.07 -5.52 -7.93
C ALA A 114 -6.07 -5.96 -9.02
N ALA A 115 -4.94 -6.53 -8.59
CA ALA A 115 -3.93 -7.13 -9.47
C ALA A 115 -3.65 -8.57 -9.02
N SER A 116 -4.68 -9.41 -9.07
CA SER A 116 -4.66 -10.77 -8.50
C SER A 116 -3.96 -11.81 -9.37
N SER A 117 -3.43 -11.42 -10.54
CA SER A 117 -2.60 -12.26 -11.41
C SER A 117 -1.34 -11.53 -11.88
N THR A 118 -0.29 -12.29 -12.23
CA THR A 118 0.97 -11.73 -12.75
C THR A 118 0.72 -10.92 -14.03
N GLU A 119 -0.14 -11.42 -14.93
CA GLU A 119 -0.49 -10.72 -16.17
C GLU A 119 -1.21 -9.40 -15.88
N ALA A 120 -2.18 -9.39 -14.95
CA ALA A 120 -2.89 -8.18 -14.55
C ALA A 120 -1.93 -7.14 -13.94
N MET A 121 -1.00 -7.58 -13.09
CA MET A 121 0.00 -6.70 -12.47
C MET A 121 0.95 -6.09 -13.51
N LEU A 122 1.47 -6.91 -14.44
CA LEU A 122 2.34 -6.41 -15.52
C LEU A 122 1.60 -5.49 -16.48
N THR A 123 0.34 -5.81 -16.79
CA THR A 123 -0.52 -4.97 -17.64
C THR A 123 -0.76 -3.62 -16.98
N LYS A 124 -1.15 -3.61 -15.71
CA LYS A 124 -1.37 -2.40 -14.92
C LYS A 124 -0.11 -1.52 -14.84
N SER A 125 1.06 -2.11 -14.56
CA SER A 125 2.32 -1.38 -14.53
C SER A 125 2.64 -0.71 -15.87
N LYS A 126 2.45 -1.40 -17.00
CA LYS A 126 2.66 -0.82 -18.34
C LYS A 126 1.76 0.38 -18.61
N PHE A 127 0.51 0.35 -18.16
CA PHE A 127 -0.43 1.46 -18.33
C PHE A 127 -0.13 2.65 -17.41
N ILE A 128 0.21 2.38 -16.14
CA ILE A 128 0.52 3.43 -15.15
C ILE A 128 1.92 4.02 -15.40
N ASN A 129 2.80 3.26 -16.06
CA ASN A 129 4.21 3.59 -16.26
C ASN A 129 4.90 3.91 -14.93
N ASP A 130 4.70 3.04 -13.95
CA ASP A 130 5.21 3.16 -12.57
C ASP A 130 6.69 2.76 -12.42
N GLY A 131 7.35 2.38 -13.50
CA GLY A 131 8.75 1.97 -13.51
C GLY A 131 9.01 0.55 -13.03
N VAL A 132 7.98 -0.27 -12.78
CA VAL A 132 8.17 -1.69 -12.43
C VAL A 132 8.75 -2.45 -13.62
N VAL A 133 9.94 -3.00 -13.45
CA VAL A 133 10.67 -3.73 -14.51
C VAL A 133 10.19 -5.17 -14.66
N ALA A 134 9.85 -5.81 -13.53
CA ALA A 134 9.35 -7.18 -13.47
C ALA A 134 8.57 -7.39 -12.18
N SER A 135 7.53 -8.22 -12.23
CA SER A 135 6.71 -8.58 -11.08
C SER A 135 6.10 -9.96 -11.28
N LYS A 136 5.82 -10.68 -10.19
CA LYS A 136 5.21 -12.02 -10.22
C LYS A 136 4.38 -12.27 -8.96
N VAL A 137 3.19 -12.85 -9.12
CA VAL A 137 2.38 -13.38 -8.03
C VAL A 137 2.99 -14.70 -7.55
N LEU A 138 3.36 -14.77 -6.27
CA LEU A 138 4.00 -15.95 -5.68
C LEU A 138 2.98 -16.97 -5.16
N ALA A 139 1.89 -16.48 -4.56
CA ALA A 139 0.78 -17.28 -4.10
C ALA A 139 -0.47 -16.40 -3.95
N ARG A 140 -1.66 -17.03 -3.96
CA ARG A 140 -2.94 -16.38 -3.70
C ARG A 140 -3.51 -16.97 -2.41
N ILE A 141 -3.56 -16.16 -1.35
CA ILE A 141 -3.97 -16.63 -0.02
C ILE A 141 -5.50 -16.71 0.08
N ILE A 142 -6.20 -15.82 -0.63
CA ILE A 142 -7.65 -15.81 -0.76
C ILE A 142 -7.97 -15.77 -2.25
N GLU A 143 -8.77 -16.71 -2.71
CA GLU A 143 -9.27 -16.70 -4.08
C GLU A 143 -10.58 -15.89 -4.18
N PRO A 144 -10.69 -14.99 -5.16
CA PRO A 144 -11.96 -14.38 -5.53
C PRO A 144 -12.89 -15.45 -6.09
N SER A 145 -14.18 -15.30 -5.84
CA SER A 145 -15.22 -16.18 -6.36
C SER A 145 -16.16 -15.42 -7.31
N MET A 146 -17.00 -16.13 -8.06
CA MET A 146 -18.01 -15.45 -8.90
C MET A 146 -19.05 -14.69 -8.07
N ALA A 147 -19.33 -15.16 -6.85
CA ALA A 147 -20.27 -14.51 -5.94
C ALA A 147 -19.64 -13.32 -5.21
N ASP A 148 -18.32 -13.38 -4.97
CA ASP A 148 -17.53 -12.32 -4.37
C ASP A 148 -16.20 -12.16 -5.12
N PRO A 149 -16.20 -11.43 -6.25
CA PRO A 149 -15.01 -11.25 -7.07
C PRO A 149 -13.99 -10.31 -6.43
N LEU A 150 -14.39 -9.54 -5.41
CA LEU A 150 -13.56 -8.56 -4.72
C LEU A 150 -13.00 -9.08 -3.39
N HIS A 151 -13.33 -10.31 -3.00
CA HIS A 151 -12.86 -10.95 -1.77
C HIS A 151 -11.33 -10.90 -1.60
N SER A 152 -10.57 -11.04 -2.69
CA SER A 152 -9.09 -10.99 -2.64
C SER A 152 -8.51 -9.57 -2.55
N SER A 153 -9.34 -8.54 -2.63
CA SER A 153 -8.95 -7.12 -2.62
C SER A 153 -9.35 -6.37 -1.34
N MET A 154 -10.09 -7.02 -0.45
CA MET A 154 -10.46 -6.51 0.88
C MET A 154 -9.56 -7.06 1.97
#